data_AF-A0A1V6IDI2-F1
#
_entry.id   AF-A0A1V6IDI2-F1
#
_cell.length_a   1.000
_cell.length_b   1.000
_cell.length_c   1.000
_cell.angle_alpha   90.00
_cell.angle_beta   90.00
_cell.angle_gamma   90.00
#
_symmetry.space_group_name_H-M   'P 1'
#
loop_
_entity.id
_entity.type
_entity.pdbx_description
1 polymer ?
#
loop_
_entity_poly.entity_id
_entity_poly.type
_entity_poly.pdbx_seq_one_letter_code
_entity_poly.pdbx_strand_id
1 'polypeptide(L)' 'MNNEELNLPTSYEQAFNELQKIVSEIEQGDITIDMLLPKVQRAAELIKYCRDKLRNTEEEVSKIIKQLEDETDEKAGETR' A
#
# COMPACT_ATOMS: atom_id res chain seq x y z
N MET A 1 -23.20 7.49 15.41
CA MET A 1 -23.30 7.19 13.97
C MET A 1 -21.87 7.32 13.45
N ASN A 2 -21.13 6.33 12.96
CA ASN A 2 -21.39 4.93 12.59
C ASN A 2 -20.09 4.10 12.82
N ASN A 3 -20.24 2.86 13.30
CA ASN A 3 -19.16 1.92 13.60
C ASN A 3 -18.57 1.25 12.33
N GLU A 4 -18.09 2.04 11.36
CA GLU A 4 -17.34 1.54 10.18
C GLU A 4 -15.93 2.15 10.05
N GLU A 5 -15.52 3.01 10.99
CA GLU A 5 -14.29 3.82 10.97
C GLU A 5 -12.94 3.07 11.03
N LEU A 6 -12.90 1.74 11.06
CA LEU A 6 -11.64 1.01 11.36
C LEU A 6 -11.37 -0.25 10.52
N ASN A 7 -12.01 -0.43 9.37
CA ASN A 7 -11.65 -1.56 8.50
C ASN A 7 -10.50 -1.17 7.55
N LEU A 8 -9.26 -1.42 8.00
CA LEU A 8 -8.08 -1.29 7.15
C LEU A 8 -8.10 -2.39 6.07
N PRO A 9 -7.72 -2.08 4.82
CA PRO A 9 -7.64 -3.06 3.75
C PRO A 9 -6.70 -4.21 4.12
N THR A 10 -7.04 -5.44 3.72
CA THR A 10 -6.20 -6.61 4.02
C THR A 10 -5.11 -6.84 2.96
N SER A 11 -5.20 -6.18 1.81
CA SER A 11 -4.20 -6.23 0.73
C SER A 11 -4.03 -4.88 0.04
N TYR A 12 -2.89 -4.71 -0.65
CA TYR A 12 -2.64 -3.53 -1.50
C TYR A 12 -3.72 -3.36 -2.57
N GLU A 13 -4.09 -4.46 -3.24
CA GLU A 13 -5.10 -4.45 -4.29
C GLU A 13 -6.47 -4.00 -3.78
N GLN A 14 -6.88 -4.47 -2.59
CA GLN A 14 -8.13 -3.99 -1.98
C GLN A 14 -8.08 -2.48 -1.71
N ALA A 15 -6.99 -2.00 -1.13
CA ALA A 15 -6.81 -0.58 -0.83
C ALA A 15 -6.84 0.29 -2.10
N PHE A 16 -6.16 -0.18 -3.14
CA PHE A 16 -6.06 0.51 -4.42
C PHE A 16 -7.40 0.55 -5.15
N ASN A 17 -8.14 -0.56 -5.18
CA ASN A 17 -9.46 -0.62 -5.81
C ASN A 17 -10.46 0.29 -5.09
N GLU A 18 -10.42 0.33 -3.76
CA GLU A 18 -11.26 1.24 -2.98
C GLU A 18 -10.91 2.70 -3.27
N LEU A 19 -9.61 3.03 -3.33
CA LEU A 19 -9.14 4.37 -3.66
C LEU A 19 -9.59 4.81 -5.06
N GLN A 20 -9.48 3.94 -6.06
CA GLN A 20 -9.95 4.22 -7.42
C GLN A 20 -11.46 4.47 -7.47
N LYS A 21 -12.23 3.72 -6.68
CA LYS A 21 -13.68 3.94 -6.56
C LYS A 21 -13.97 5.32 -5.97
N ILE A 22 -13.29 5.72 -4.90
CA ILE A 22 -13.46 7.04 -4.29
C ILE A 22 -13.12 8.15 -5.29
N VAL A 23 -12.00 8.04 -6.00
CA VAL A 23 -11.63 9.01 -7.04
C VAL A 23 -12.70 9.10 -8.12
N SER A 24 -13.19 7.97 -8.60
CA SER A 24 -14.24 7.93 -9.64
C SER A 24 -15.53 8.61 -9.18
N GLU A 25 -15.97 8.36 -7.94
CA GLU A 25 -17.16 8.99 -7.37
C GLU A 25 -17.00 10.53 -7.24
N ILE A 26 -15.79 11.00 -6.90
CA ILE A 26 -15.48 12.44 -6.81
C ILE A 26 -15.48 13.08 -8.21
N GLU A 27 -14.82 12.45 -9.18
CA GLU A 27 -14.70 12.97 -10.55
C GLU A 27 -16.04 13.02 -11.29
N GLN A 28 -16.92 12.04 -11.03
CA GLN A 28 -18.26 11.99 -11.61
C GLN A 28 -19.21 13.04 -11.01
N GLY A 29 -18.84 13.65 -9.86
CA GLY A 29 -19.70 14.59 -9.15
C GLY A 29 -20.85 13.93 -8.40
N ASP A 30 -20.78 12.62 -8.19
CA ASP A 30 -21.82 11.82 -7.51
C ASP A 30 -21.75 11.96 -5.97
N ILE A 31 -20.78 12.72 -5.46
CA ILE A 31 -20.58 12.98 -4.03
C ILE A 31 -21.22 14.30 -3.61
N THR A 32 -22.02 14.25 -2.55
CA THR A 32 -22.55 15.44 -1.87
C THR A 32 -21.47 16.11 -1.03
N ILE A 33 -21.64 17.40 -0.73
CA ILE A 33 -20.69 18.16 0.09
C ILE A 33 -20.46 17.53 1.48
N ASP A 34 -21.51 16.97 2.07
CA ASP A 34 -21.44 16.29 3.37
C ASP A 34 -20.62 14.99 3.32
N MET A 35 -20.58 14.33 2.16
CA MET A 35 -19.84 13.09 1.93
C MET A 35 -18.41 13.32 1.45
N LEU A 36 -18.09 14.53 0.98
CA LEU A 36 -16.77 14.84 0.43
C LEU A 36 -15.67 14.69 1.49
N LEU A 37 -15.85 15.28 2.67
CA LEU A 37 -14.85 15.22 3.74
C LEU A 37 -14.56 13.78 4.20
N PRO A 38 -15.58 12.94 4.53
CA PRO A 38 -15.35 11.53 4.85
C PRO A 38 -14.62 10.76 3.74
N LYS A 39 -14.96 11.01 2.47
CA LYS A 39 -14.34 10.33 1.32
C LYS A 39 -12.87 10.70 1.15
N VAL A 40 -12.53 11.97 1.34
CA VAL A 40 -11.14 12.44 1.31
C VAL A 40 -10.34 11.88 2.48
N GLN A 41 -10.92 11.82 3.68
CA GLN A 41 -10.27 11.19 4.84
C GLN A 41 -9.96 9.72 4.59
N ARG A 42 -10.94 8.97 4.08
CA ARG A 42 -10.74 7.57 3.71
C ARG A 42 -9.66 7.40 2.63
N ALA A 43 -9.69 8.23 1.58
CA ALA A 43 -8.65 8.21 0.56
C ALA A 43 -7.24 8.43 1.14
N ALA A 44 -7.09 9.36 2.10
CA ALA A 44 -5.81 9.60 2.76
C ALA A 44 -5.31 8.37 3.56
N GLU A 45 -6.21 7.66 4.25
CA GLU A 45 -5.88 6.42 4.94
C GLU A 45 -5.43 5.31 3.98
N LEU A 46 -6.16 5.13 2.87
CA LEU A 46 -5.82 4.15 1.84
C LEU A 46 -4.46 4.44 1.21
N ILE A 47 -4.18 5.72 0.90
CA ILE A 47 -2.88 6.15 0.38
C ILE A 47 -1.77 5.83 1.37
N LYS A 48 -1.96 6.10 2.67
CA LYS A 48 -0.98 5.78 3.70
C LYS A 48 -0.72 4.27 3.75
N TYR A 49 -1.76 3.45 3.78
CA TYR A 49 -1.64 2.01 3.77
C TYR A 49 -0.88 1.49 2.54
N CYS A 50 -1.22 1.97 1.34
CA CYS A 50 -0.52 1.60 0.11
C CYS A 50 0.97 1.94 0.17
N ARG A 51 1.33 3.14 0.64
CA ARG A 51 2.73 3.58 0.78
C ARG A 51 3.50 2.72 1.77
N ASP A 52 2.89 2.41 2.92
CA ASP A 52 3.51 1.56 3.93
C ASP A 52 3.74 0.14 3.39
N LYS A 53 2.78 -0.42 2.65
CA LYS A 53 2.95 -1.72 1.99
C LYS A 53 4.08 -1.72 0.96
N LEU A 54 4.13 -0.71 0.09
CA LEU A 54 5.19 -0.60 -0.92
C LEU A 54 6.56 -0.48 -0.28
N ARG A 55 6.73 0.37 0.74
CA ARG A 55 8.00 0.53 1.45
C ARG A 55 8.45 -0.78 2.08
N ASN A 56 7.55 -1.47 2.79
CA ASN A 56 7.89 -2.74 3.42
C ASN A 56 8.27 -3.79 2.38
N THR A 57 7.57 -3.84 1.24
CA THR A 57 7.93 -4.75 0.13
C THR A 57 9.31 -4.42 -0.45
N GLU A 58 9.61 -3.14 -0.66
CA GLU A 58 10.93 -2.69 -1.15
C GLU A 58 12.06 -3.10 -0.19
N GLU A 59 11.86 -2.91 1.12
CA GLU A 59 12.82 -3.31 2.15
C GLU A 59 13.08 -4.83 2.13
N GLU A 60 12.03 -5.65 2.03
CA GLU A 60 12.16 -7.10 1.99
C GLU A 60 12.85 -7.58 0.70
N VAL A 61 12.51 -6.98 -0.45
CA VAL A 61 13.19 -7.28 -1.73
C VAL A 61 14.67 -6.92 -1.64
N SER A 62 15.02 -5.77 -1.07
CA SER A 62 16.41 -5.36 -0.88
C SER A 62 17.19 -6.34 -0.01
N LYS A 63 16.59 -6.84 1.08
CA LYS A 63 17.20 -7.87 1.95
C LYS A 63 17.47 -9.17 1.19
N ILE A 64 16.51 -9.62 0.38
CA ILE A 64 16.65 -10.86 -0.41
C ILE A 64 17.80 -10.69 -1.42
N ILE A 65 17.85 -9.56 -2.13
CA ILE A 65 18.93 -9.29 -3.09
C ILE A 65 20.29 -9.32 -2.40
N LYS A 66 20.42 -8.66 -1.25
CA LYS A 66 21.67 -8.65 -0.49
C LYS A 66 22.09 -10.06 -0.03
N GLN A 67 21.14 -10.87 0.45
CA GLN A 67 21.42 -12.25 0.84
C GLN A 67 21.94 -13.08 -0.34
N LEU A 68 21.37 -12.89 -1.53
CA LEU A 68 21.83 -13.57 -2.75
C LEU A 68 23.25 -13.13 -3.15
N GLU A 69 23.57 -11.84 -3.01
CA GLU A 69 24.93 -11.33 -3.25
C GLU A 69 25.94 -11.93 -2.26
N ASP A 70 25.62 -11.91 -0.96
CA ASP A 70 26.47 -12.46 0.10
C ASP A 70 26.73 -13.98 -0.12
N GLU A 71 25.71 -14.76 -0.52
CA GLU A 71 25.85 -16.20 -0.85
C GLU A 71 26.75 -16.46 -2.08
N THR A 72 26.78 -15.54 -3.05
CA THR A 72 27.63 -15.68 -4.24
C THR A 72 29.10 -15.39 -3.95
N ASP A 73 29.38 -14.51 -3.00
CA ASP A 73 30.75 -14.16 -2.59
C ASP A 73 31.38 -15.25 -1.70
N GLU A 74 30.60 -15.93 -0.86
CA GLU A 74 31.10 -17.04 -0.02
C GLU A 74 31.54 -18.25 -0.87
N LYS A 75 30.81 -18.58 -1.95
CA LYS A 75 31.15 -19.72 -2.82
C LYS A 75 32.39 -19.50 -3.70
N ALA A 76 32.78 -18.25 -3.94
CA ALA A 76 34.01 -17.92 -4.64
C ALA A 76 35.27 -18.10 -3.76
N GLY A 77 35.12 -18.07 -2.44
CA GLY A 77 36.21 -18.21 -1.46
C GLY A 77 36.64 -19.65 -1.16
N GLU A 78 35.76 -20.65 -1.36
CA GLU A 78 36.00 -22.04 -0.95
C GLU A 78 36.68 -22.93 -2.01
N THR A 79 36.92 -22.43 -3.23
CA THR A 79 37.57 -23.23 -4.31
C THR A 79 39.09 -22.98 -4.43
N ARG A 80 39.73 -22.45 -3.37
CA ARG A 80 41.20 -22.21 -3.34
C ARG A 80 41.92 -23.03 -2.29
#